data_AF-A0A7Y5N654-F1
#
_entry.id   AF-A0A7Y5N654-F1
#
_cell.length_a   1.000
_cell.length_b   1.000
_cell.length_c   1.000
_cell.angle_alpha   90.00
_cell.angle_beta   90.00
_cell.angle_gamma   90.00
#
_symmetry.space_group_name_H-M   'P 1'
#
loop_
_entity.id
_entity.type
_entity.pdbx_description
1 polymer ?
#
loop_
_entity_poly.entity_id
_entity_poly.type
_entity_poly.pdbx_seq_one_letter_code
_entity_poly.pdbx_strand_id
1 'polypeptide(L)'
;MSLQLGFASDDFGYLVDLGLPQQASGADAGSPSAFLRDPAISREVVWSGPVMRPGSVLVRRRWGVVETRSAVGSDDEWGGGWGGEEDDESSEWESDPVEAPGARIGSRAAYRDPGPAGGSAPRPADRARRARPGWTELTRSLRPWESMLTELADPERAPELLRVRRMIRGWRFYDSFRADSGAPARTPQVGTRTPVLADDGRDLAAALQTIREQGGRELDRAVADAFDGAILDVTVDGGRFDVALHQPGMLRPLSGAELSDGTLRYLLLVAALLTPDPPPLMVLNEPETSLHPELLAPLARLIRAAAERSQVMVVSHSRSLIDELGVADPDDDDEIPVGLGSPARGITLVKDLGETFVQGQGLLTTPAWSWGTRR
;
A
#
# COMPACT_ATOMS: atom_id res chain seq x y z
N MET A 1 -1.76 -22.05 8.30
CA MET A 1 -1.02 -21.24 7.31
C MET A 1 -1.55 -19.82 7.44
N SER A 2 -0.69 -18.81 7.44
CA SER A 2 -1.12 -17.42 7.47
C SER A 2 -0.43 -16.66 6.32
N LEU A 3 -1.15 -15.74 5.71
CA LEU A 3 -0.64 -14.91 4.63
C LEU A 3 -0.06 -13.65 5.25
N GLN A 4 1.22 -13.40 4.98
CA GLN A 4 1.96 -12.28 5.53
C GLN A 4 2.28 -11.31 4.41
N LEU A 5 1.90 -10.04 4.58
CA LEU A 5 2.11 -8.98 3.62
C LEU A 5 2.69 -7.77 4.33
N GLY A 6 3.50 -6.98 3.64
CA GLY A 6 4.04 -5.75 4.18
C GLY A 6 4.95 -5.03 3.20
N PHE A 7 5.31 -3.81 3.57
CA PHE A 7 6.34 -3.02 2.90
C PHE A 7 7.15 -2.27 3.94
N ALA A 8 8.35 -1.84 3.56
CA ALA A 8 9.20 -0.98 4.36
C ALA A 8 9.63 0.23 3.51
N SER A 9 9.79 1.37 4.15
CA SER A 9 10.35 2.59 3.57
C SER A 9 11.23 3.30 4.60
N ASP A 10 11.90 4.38 4.19
CA ASP A 10 12.74 5.17 5.10
C ASP A 10 11.95 5.86 6.21
N ASP A 11 10.68 6.18 5.94
CA ASP A 11 9.80 6.83 6.91
C ASP A 11 9.08 5.80 7.78
N PHE A 12 8.24 4.96 7.16
CA PHE A 12 7.34 4.05 7.85
C PHE A 12 7.21 2.73 7.10
N GLY A 13 7.23 1.63 7.83
CA GLY A 13 6.82 0.33 7.32
C GLY A 13 5.47 -0.12 7.89
N TYR A 14 4.84 -1.03 7.17
CA TYR A 14 3.59 -1.66 7.58
C TYR A 14 3.62 -3.15 7.26
N LEU A 15 3.03 -3.94 8.15
CA LEU A 15 2.82 -5.36 7.94
C LEU A 15 1.45 -5.79 8.45
N VAL A 16 0.91 -6.83 7.82
CA VAL A 16 -0.32 -7.50 8.21
C VAL A 16 -0.14 -9.02 8.12
N ASP A 17 -0.66 -9.73 9.12
CA ASP A 17 -0.68 -11.19 9.17
C ASP A 17 -2.14 -11.68 9.17
N LEU A 18 -2.55 -12.27 8.06
CA LEU A 18 -3.88 -12.81 7.82
C LEU A 18 -3.87 -14.30 8.16
N GLY A 19 -4.46 -14.66 9.29
CA GLY A 19 -4.62 -16.04 9.76
C GLY A 19 -6.04 -16.57 9.55
N LEU A 20 -6.23 -17.85 9.88
CA LEU A 20 -7.58 -18.39 10.08
C LEU A 20 -8.14 -17.91 11.42
N PRO A 21 -9.46 -17.74 11.57
CA PRO A 21 -10.05 -17.34 12.83
C PRO A 21 -9.72 -18.40 13.90
N GLN A 22 -9.43 -17.96 15.13
CA GLN A 22 -9.49 -18.86 16.26
C GLN A 22 -10.93 -19.33 16.39
N GLN A 23 -11.15 -20.65 16.40
CA GLN A 23 -12.51 -21.20 16.51
C GLN A 23 -13.23 -20.58 17.72
N ALA A 24 -14.51 -20.26 17.53
CA ALA A 24 -15.34 -19.69 18.59
C ALA A 24 -15.20 -20.53 19.87
N SER A 25 -14.80 -19.89 20.96
CA SER A 25 -14.74 -20.50 22.29
C SER A 25 -15.92 -19.99 23.12
N GLY A 26 -16.61 -20.89 23.82
CA GLY A 26 -17.78 -20.55 24.66
C GLY A 26 -19.13 -20.85 23.98
N ALA A 27 -20.15 -20.05 24.28
CA ALA A 27 -21.56 -20.32 23.93
C ALA A 27 -21.83 -20.39 22.41
N ASP A 28 -20.97 -19.77 21.59
CA ASP A 28 -21.06 -19.76 20.13
C ASP A 28 -20.29 -20.91 19.46
N ALA A 29 -19.63 -21.78 20.23
CA ALA A 29 -18.86 -22.93 19.72
C ALA A 29 -19.73 -23.98 18.97
N GLY A 30 -21.06 -23.83 19.00
CA GLY A 30 -22.00 -24.73 18.35
C GLY A 30 -22.76 -24.13 17.16
N SER A 31 -22.61 -22.85 16.83
CA SER A 31 -23.25 -22.25 15.66
C SER A 31 -22.36 -22.45 14.43
N PRO A 32 -22.76 -23.27 13.44
CA PRO A 32 -21.99 -23.47 12.22
C PRO A 32 -22.09 -22.21 11.37
N SER A 33 -21.26 -21.21 11.65
CA SER A 33 -21.07 -20.10 10.72
C SER A 33 -20.44 -20.66 9.45
N ALA A 34 -21.02 -20.34 8.29
CA ALA A 34 -20.41 -20.66 7.00
C ALA A 34 -19.05 -19.95 6.81
N PHE A 35 -18.77 -18.93 7.62
CA PHE A 35 -17.62 -18.03 7.55
C PHE A 35 -16.46 -18.43 8.48
N LEU A 36 -16.43 -19.66 9.01
CA LEU A 36 -15.34 -20.14 9.88
C LEU A 36 -13.97 -20.21 9.19
N ARG A 37 -13.91 -20.01 7.88
CA ARG A 37 -12.69 -20.00 7.07
C ARG A 37 -12.33 -18.61 6.53
N ASP A 38 -13.11 -17.59 6.87
CA ASP A 38 -12.84 -16.24 6.43
C ASP A 38 -11.51 -15.75 7.04
N PRO A 39 -10.65 -15.08 6.26
CA PRO A 39 -9.37 -14.60 6.76
C PRO A 39 -9.59 -13.58 7.89
N ALA A 40 -8.84 -13.75 8.97
CA ALA A 40 -8.82 -12.86 10.12
C ALA A 40 -7.46 -12.18 10.23
N ILE A 41 -7.47 -10.87 10.43
CA ILE A 41 -6.30 -10.09 10.77
C ILE A 41 -5.89 -10.43 12.20
N SER A 42 -4.85 -11.25 12.31
CA SER A 42 -4.28 -11.66 13.58
C SER A 42 -3.34 -10.60 14.15
N ARG A 43 -2.69 -9.84 13.26
CA ARG A 43 -1.69 -8.82 13.61
C ARG A 43 -1.59 -7.76 12.53
N GLU A 44 -1.40 -6.53 12.96
CA GLU A 44 -0.89 -5.43 12.12
C GLU A 44 0.18 -4.67 12.91
N VAL A 45 1.17 -4.13 12.21
CA VAL A 45 2.22 -3.32 12.84
C VAL A 45 2.59 -2.18 11.92
N VAL A 46 2.74 -0.99 12.51
CA VAL A 46 3.38 0.18 11.91
C VAL A 46 4.66 0.47 12.71
N TRP A 47 5.76 0.66 12.01
CA TRP A 47 7.06 0.99 12.59
C TRP A 47 7.74 2.12 11.81
N SER A 48 8.70 2.81 12.43
CA SER A 48 9.55 3.80 11.77
C SER A 48 10.81 3.19 11.16
N GLY A 49 11.24 3.73 10.03
CA GLY A 49 12.48 3.37 9.37
C GLY A 49 12.41 2.07 8.54
N PRO A 50 13.51 1.76 7.83
CA PRO A 50 13.54 0.71 6.81
C PRO A 50 13.52 -0.70 7.37
N VAL A 51 13.76 -0.89 8.67
CA VAL A 51 13.81 -2.19 9.33
C VAL A 51 12.97 -2.18 10.60
N MET A 52 12.06 -3.15 10.72
CA MET A 52 11.29 -3.33 11.94
C MET A 52 12.18 -3.85 13.08
N ARG A 53 12.31 -3.04 14.13
CA ARG A 53 12.96 -3.39 15.40
C ARG A 53 11.97 -3.15 16.55
N PRO A 54 12.09 -3.83 17.70
CA PRO A 54 11.19 -3.60 18.83
C PRO A 54 11.08 -2.12 19.23
N GLY A 55 12.21 -1.41 19.20
CA GLY A 55 12.28 0.02 19.48
C GLY A 55 11.78 0.96 18.37
N SER A 56 11.46 0.46 17.18
CA SER A 56 10.88 1.28 16.10
C SER A 56 9.38 1.05 15.92
N VAL A 57 8.77 0.09 16.63
CA VAL A 57 7.31 -0.12 16.56
C VAL A 57 6.59 1.07 17.18
N LEU A 58 5.65 1.63 16.43
CA LEU A 58 4.87 2.83 16.80
C LEU A 58 3.45 2.43 17.18
N VAL A 59 2.80 1.64 16.31
CA VAL A 59 1.44 1.16 16.53
C VAL A 59 1.37 -0.31 16.21
N ARG A 60 0.68 -1.07 17.07
CA ARG A 60 0.48 -2.49 16.87
C ARG A 60 -0.95 -2.87 17.13
N ARG A 61 -1.44 -3.79 16.32
CA ARG A 61 -2.66 -4.53 16.55
C ARG A 61 -2.34 -5.99 16.84
N ARG A 62 -3.00 -6.55 17.84
CA ARG A 62 -3.06 -7.99 18.08
C ARG A 62 -4.52 -8.38 18.30
N TRP A 63 -5.06 -9.15 17.36
CA TRP A 63 -6.50 -9.48 17.34
C TRP A 63 -7.38 -8.22 17.40
N GLY A 64 -8.26 -8.09 18.38
CA GLY A 64 -9.13 -6.91 18.53
C GLY A 64 -8.49 -5.71 19.24
N VAL A 65 -7.26 -5.85 19.76
CA VAL A 65 -6.60 -4.81 20.56
C VAL A 65 -5.58 -4.05 19.73
N VAL A 66 -5.66 -2.72 19.76
CA VAL A 66 -4.70 -1.81 19.15
C VAL A 66 -4.07 -0.95 20.23
N GLU A 67 -2.74 -0.87 20.21
CA GLU A 67 -1.94 -0.09 21.12
C GLU A 67 -0.99 0.81 20.33
N THR A 68 -0.83 2.04 20.78
CA THR A 68 0.21 2.98 20.31
C THR A 68 1.28 3.10 21.38
N ARG A 69 2.50 3.43 20.98
CA ARG A 69 3.58 3.68 21.93
C ARG A 69 3.28 4.99 22.68
N SER A 70 3.36 4.94 24.02
CA SER A 70 3.22 6.15 24.82
C SER A 70 4.37 7.09 24.49
N ALA A 71 4.07 8.37 24.22
CA ALA A 71 5.12 9.38 24.15
C ALA A 71 5.86 9.39 25.50
N VAL A 72 7.18 9.23 25.47
CA VAL A 72 7.98 9.57 26.65
C VAL A 72 7.78 11.07 26.82
N GLY A 73 7.08 11.47 27.88
CA GLY A 73 6.94 12.87 28.22
C GLY A 73 8.34 13.48 28.29
N SER A 74 8.59 14.49 27.46
CA SER A 74 9.62 15.49 27.73
C SER A 74 9.14 16.33 28.91
N ASP A 75 9.06 15.72 30.09
CA ASP A 75 8.95 16.45 31.34
C ASP A 75 10.38 16.56 31.89
N ASP A 76 10.97 17.73 31.64
CA ASP A 76 12.08 18.25 32.41
C ASP A 76 11.71 18.24 33.90
N GLU A 77 12.09 17.18 34.61
CA GLU A 77 12.17 17.21 36.08
C GLU A 77 13.58 16.83 36.49
N TRP A 78 14.46 17.84 36.43
CA TRP A 78 15.73 17.85 37.15
C TRP A 78 15.45 17.73 38.65
N GLY A 79 15.64 16.53 39.20
CA GLY A 79 15.26 16.22 40.57
C GLY A 79 16.14 15.18 41.27
N GLY A 80 17.47 15.35 41.22
CA GLY A 80 18.39 14.99 42.31
C GLY A 80 18.70 13.52 42.61
N GLY A 81 20.01 13.20 42.69
CA GLY A 81 20.50 12.06 43.48
C GLY A 81 21.73 11.38 42.91
N TRP A 82 22.91 11.98 43.12
CA TRP A 82 24.18 11.27 42.99
C TRP A 82 24.32 10.20 44.08
N GLY A 83 24.71 8.97 43.71
CA GLY A 83 25.33 8.03 44.64
C GLY A 83 25.17 6.55 44.25
N GLY A 84 26.30 5.89 43.98
CA GLY A 84 26.46 4.44 44.10
C GLY A 84 26.93 3.73 42.84
N GLU A 85 28.25 3.57 42.69
CA GLU A 85 28.85 2.47 41.92
C GLU A 85 28.40 1.13 42.53
N GLU A 86 28.00 0.16 41.70
CA GLU A 86 28.27 -1.28 41.87
C GLU A 86 27.70 -2.07 40.68
N ASP A 87 28.63 -2.75 40.01
CA ASP A 87 28.59 -4.08 39.40
C ASP A 87 27.68 -4.43 38.21
N ASP A 88 28.41 -4.72 37.12
CA ASP A 88 28.09 -5.49 35.94
C ASP A 88 27.79 -6.95 36.33
N GLU A 89 26.55 -7.44 36.14
CA GLU A 89 26.24 -8.85 35.86
C GLU A 89 24.73 -9.10 35.63
N SER A 90 24.40 -9.79 34.52
CA SER A 90 23.20 -10.62 34.31
C SER A 90 21.81 -9.95 34.21
N SER A 91 21.43 -9.50 33.01
CA SER A 91 20.01 -9.36 32.64
C SER A 91 19.42 -10.71 32.24
N GLU A 92 19.17 -11.55 33.25
CA GLU A 92 18.48 -12.84 33.11
C GLU A 92 16.95 -12.62 33.17
N TRP A 93 16.24 -13.34 32.30
CA TRP A 93 14.86 -13.08 31.93
C TRP A 93 13.85 -13.54 32.98
N GLU A 94 13.02 -12.64 33.51
CA GLU A 94 11.87 -13.05 34.31
C GLU A 94 10.70 -13.45 33.38
N SER A 95 10.48 -14.76 33.28
CA SER A 95 9.43 -15.38 32.47
C SER A 95 8.10 -15.36 33.23
N ASP A 96 7.09 -14.65 32.72
CA ASP A 96 5.71 -14.73 33.23
C ASP A 96 5.07 -16.12 32.97
N PRO A 97 4.18 -16.60 33.87
CA PRO A 97 3.78 -17.99 33.95
C PRO A 97 2.85 -18.44 32.80
N VAL A 98 3.01 -19.70 32.43
CA VAL A 98 2.23 -20.42 31.41
C VAL A 98 0.86 -20.81 31.98
N GLU A 99 -0.24 -20.27 31.43
CA GLU A 99 -1.57 -20.84 31.67
C GLU A 99 -1.83 -22.01 30.71
N ALA A 100 -2.04 -23.20 31.29
CA ALA A 100 -2.39 -24.42 30.57
C ALA A 100 -3.88 -24.40 30.12
N PRO A 101 -4.22 -24.96 28.94
CA PRO A 101 -5.58 -24.92 28.42
C PRO A 101 -6.46 -26.01 29.07
N GLY A 102 -7.52 -25.59 29.76
CA GLY A 102 -8.64 -26.47 30.12
C GLY A 102 -9.11 -26.36 31.56
N ALA A 103 -9.94 -25.37 31.85
CA ALA A 103 -10.81 -25.39 33.03
C ALA A 103 -12.25 -25.10 32.59
N ARG A 104 -13.07 -26.15 32.64
CA ARG A 104 -14.49 -26.17 32.29
C ARG A 104 -15.28 -25.27 33.25
N ILE A 105 -16.17 -24.44 32.74
CA ILE A 105 -17.28 -23.88 33.53
C ILE A 105 -18.56 -24.20 32.78
N GLY A 106 -19.35 -25.13 33.32
CA GLY A 106 -20.68 -25.46 32.82
C GLY A 106 -21.68 -24.39 33.19
N SER A 107 -22.49 -23.96 32.21
CA SER A 107 -23.67 -23.14 32.43
C SER A 107 -24.91 -24.01 32.30
N ARG A 108 -25.81 -23.94 33.29
CA ARG A 108 -27.18 -24.47 33.20
C ARG A 108 -28.13 -23.33 33.54
N ALA A 109 -29.02 -23.03 32.61
CA ALA A 109 -29.95 -21.91 32.64
C ALA A 109 -31.20 -22.18 33.49
N ALA A 110 -31.84 -21.07 33.88
CA ALA A 110 -32.89 -20.84 34.88
C ALA A 110 -34.27 -21.50 34.63
N TYR A 111 -35.08 -21.65 35.70
CA TYR A 111 -36.27 -20.80 35.92
C TYR A 111 -36.91 -20.94 37.33
N ARG A 112 -37.47 -19.81 37.81
CA ARG A 112 -38.53 -19.56 38.84
C ARG A 112 -38.15 -19.05 40.25
N ASP A 113 -38.72 -17.87 40.56
CA ASP A 113 -38.72 -17.01 41.78
C ASP A 113 -39.86 -17.43 42.78
N PRO A 114 -40.10 -16.86 44.00
CA PRO A 114 -39.41 -15.76 44.74
C PRO A 114 -39.24 -15.93 46.29
N GLY A 115 -38.42 -15.06 46.93
CA GLY A 115 -38.51 -14.72 48.37
C GLY A 115 -37.20 -14.78 49.21
N PRO A 116 -37.13 -14.12 50.40
CA PRO A 116 -36.27 -12.93 50.55
C PRO A 116 -35.08 -13.06 51.52
N ALA A 117 -34.23 -12.02 51.46
CA ALA A 117 -33.30 -11.51 52.48
C ALA A 117 -31.91 -12.20 52.61
N GLY A 118 -30.87 -11.37 52.45
CA GLY A 118 -29.49 -11.71 52.82
C GLY A 118 -28.48 -10.95 51.98
N GLY A 119 -28.01 -9.80 52.47
CA GLY A 119 -27.02 -8.97 51.79
C GLY A 119 -25.69 -9.69 51.57
N SER A 120 -25.12 -9.51 50.38
CA SER A 120 -23.67 -9.61 50.17
C SER A 120 -23.28 -8.72 48.99
N ALA A 121 -22.26 -7.89 49.19
CA ALA A 121 -21.75 -6.94 48.21
C ALA A 121 -21.20 -7.66 46.96
N PRO A 122 -21.28 -7.05 45.76
CA PRO A 122 -20.72 -7.64 44.55
C PRO A 122 -19.19 -7.69 44.66
N ARG A 123 -18.60 -8.86 44.37
CA ARG A 123 -17.15 -9.05 44.22
C ARG A 123 -16.67 -8.35 42.93
N PRO A 124 -15.52 -7.67 42.94
CA PRO A 124 -15.00 -7.02 41.74
C PRO A 124 -14.42 -8.08 40.81
N ALA A 125 -15.08 -8.29 39.67
CA ALA A 125 -14.54 -9.02 38.54
C ALA A 125 -14.19 -8.01 37.45
N ASP A 126 -13.08 -7.30 37.62
CA ASP A 126 -12.38 -6.67 36.50
C ASP A 126 -10.89 -6.61 36.84
N ARG A 127 -10.19 -7.72 36.64
CA ARG A 127 -8.72 -7.71 36.62
C ARG A 127 -8.32 -6.95 35.36
N ALA A 128 -8.21 -5.63 35.49
CA ALA A 128 -7.49 -4.79 34.55
C ALA A 128 -6.11 -5.42 34.34
N ARG A 129 -5.92 -6.07 33.18
CA ARG A 129 -4.60 -6.47 32.71
C ARG A 129 -3.76 -5.19 32.70
N ARG A 130 -2.76 -5.12 33.59
CA ARG A 130 -1.92 -3.93 33.77
C ARG A 130 -1.47 -3.42 32.40
N ALA A 131 -1.66 -2.13 32.16
CA ALA A 131 -1.09 -1.45 31.00
C ALA A 131 0.40 -1.81 30.92
N ARG A 132 0.83 -2.30 29.76
CA ARG A 132 2.25 -2.59 29.53
C ARG A 132 3.00 -1.25 29.60
N PRO A 133 4.10 -1.14 30.36
CA PRO A 133 4.89 0.09 30.41
C PRO A 133 5.23 0.56 28.98
N GLY A 134 4.95 1.83 28.67
CA GLY A 134 5.23 2.43 27.37
C GLY A 134 4.23 2.15 26.24
N TRP A 135 3.08 1.51 26.52
CA TRP A 135 1.99 1.33 25.54
C TRP A 135 0.68 1.91 26.05
N THR A 136 -0.02 2.63 25.18
CA THR A 136 -1.36 3.17 25.41
C THR A 136 -2.35 2.44 24.51
N GLU A 137 -3.39 1.86 25.10
CA GLU A 137 -4.47 1.21 24.34
C GLU A 137 -5.30 2.27 23.59
N LEU A 138 -5.48 2.08 22.28
CA LEU A 138 -6.37 2.90 21.44
C LEU A 138 -7.78 2.31 21.40
N THR A 139 -7.89 1.00 21.26
CA THR A 139 -9.16 0.25 21.25
C THR A 139 -8.93 -1.23 21.55
N ARG A 140 -10.00 -1.92 21.97
CA ARG A 140 -10.07 -3.37 22.18
C ARG A 140 -11.19 -4.08 21.41
N SER A 141 -11.91 -3.35 20.56
CA SER A 141 -13.15 -3.80 19.93
C SER A 141 -13.05 -3.97 18.41
N LEU A 142 -11.85 -3.97 17.82
CA LEU A 142 -11.73 -4.24 16.38
C LEU A 142 -12.18 -5.65 16.05
N ARG A 143 -13.03 -5.79 15.04
CA ARG A 143 -13.44 -7.09 14.53
C ARG A 143 -12.27 -7.76 13.81
N PRO A 144 -12.23 -9.11 13.75
CA PRO A 144 -11.11 -9.83 13.14
C PRO A 144 -10.80 -9.42 11.70
N TRP A 145 -11.76 -8.96 10.91
CA TRP A 145 -11.59 -8.56 9.51
C TRP A 145 -11.38 -7.04 9.30
N GLU A 146 -11.54 -6.22 10.34
CA GLU A 146 -11.43 -4.75 10.25
C GLU A 146 -9.99 -4.30 10.47
N SER A 147 -9.33 -3.63 9.52
CA SER A 147 -7.95 -3.13 9.67
C SER A 147 -7.84 -1.91 10.59
N MET A 148 -6.78 -1.84 11.41
CA MET A 148 -6.49 -0.65 12.22
C MET A 148 -6.23 0.61 11.37
N LEU A 149 -5.76 0.46 10.13
CA LEU A 149 -5.54 1.59 9.22
C LEU A 149 -6.88 2.20 8.76
N THR A 150 -7.89 1.37 8.52
CA THR A 150 -9.20 1.84 8.03
C THR A 150 -10.04 2.42 9.16
N GLU A 151 -10.13 1.70 10.28
CA GLU A 151 -11.07 2.02 11.35
C GLU A 151 -10.57 3.11 12.31
N LEU A 152 -9.25 3.24 12.48
CA LEU A 152 -8.69 4.22 13.40
C LEU A 152 -8.26 5.50 12.65
N ALA A 153 -8.64 6.63 13.22
CA ALA A 153 -8.23 7.96 12.78
C ALA A 153 -8.02 8.84 14.00
N ASP A 154 -6.84 8.74 14.63
CA ASP A 154 -6.48 9.52 15.82
C ASP A 154 -5.26 10.40 15.51
N PRO A 155 -5.46 11.69 15.17
CA PRO A 155 -4.38 12.58 14.80
C PRO A 155 -3.46 12.96 15.97
N GLU A 156 -3.90 12.78 17.22
CA GLU A 156 -3.13 13.18 18.40
C GLU A 156 -2.26 12.02 18.92
N ARG A 157 -2.84 10.82 19.02
CA ARG A 157 -2.17 9.67 19.64
C ARG A 157 -1.53 8.71 18.65
N ALA A 158 -1.95 8.74 17.38
CA ALA A 158 -1.44 7.84 16.34
C ALA A 158 -1.46 8.48 14.93
N PRO A 159 -0.81 9.64 14.73
CA PRO A 159 -0.76 10.30 13.42
C PRO A 159 -0.11 9.44 12.33
N GLU A 160 0.71 8.47 12.69
CA GLU A 160 1.40 7.56 11.76
C GLU A 160 0.42 6.62 11.05
N LEU A 161 -0.68 6.23 11.70
CA LEU A 161 -1.75 5.47 11.04
C LEU A 161 -2.35 6.27 9.87
N LEU A 162 -2.55 7.57 10.08
CA LEU A 162 -3.06 8.48 9.04
C LEU A 162 -2.04 8.66 7.90
N ARG A 163 -0.73 8.70 8.22
CA ARG A 163 0.33 8.84 7.22
C ARG A 163 0.48 7.57 6.38
N VAL A 164 0.56 6.41 7.01
CA VAL A 164 0.62 5.10 6.33
C VAL A 164 -0.64 4.88 5.49
N ARG A 165 -1.84 5.16 6.04
CA ARG A 165 -3.09 5.08 5.26
C ARG A 165 -3.04 5.97 4.01
N ARG A 166 -2.61 7.22 4.14
CA ARG A 166 -2.51 8.15 2.99
C ARG A 166 -1.51 7.65 1.95
N MET A 167 -0.37 7.12 2.39
CA MET A 167 0.65 6.57 1.50
C MET A 167 0.11 5.37 0.69
N ILE A 168 -0.48 4.38 1.36
CA ILE A 168 -1.05 3.18 0.69
C ILE A 168 -2.19 3.59 -0.25
N ARG A 169 -3.09 4.49 0.18
CA ARG A 169 -4.17 5.01 -0.69
C ARG A 169 -3.66 5.85 -1.86
N GLY A 170 -2.44 6.36 -1.76
CA GLY A 170 -1.77 7.09 -2.83
C GLY A 170 -1.21 6.20 -3.92
N TRP A 171 -1.01 4.90 -3.67
CA TRP A 171 -0.47 3.97 -4.68
C TRP A 171 -1.40 3.85 -5.89
N ARG A 172 -0.82 3.73 -7.08
CA ARG A 172 -1.56 3.59 -8.34
C ARG A 172 -1.13 2.33 -9.07
N PHE A 173 -2.10 1.62 -9.61
CA PHE A 173 -1.93 0.36 -10.31
C PHE A 173 -2.63 0.48 -11.66
N TYR A 174 -1.85 0.61 -12.73
CA TYR A 174 -2.36 0.62 -14.08
C TYR A 174 -2.03 -0.74 -14.71
N ASP A 175 -3.04 -1.61 -14.75
CA ASP A 175 -2.91 -2.97 -15.28
C ASP A 175 -3.01 -2.97 -16.81
N SER A 176 -4.21 -2.92 -17.37
CA SER A 176 -4.39 -2.81 -18.81
C SER A 176 -5.50 -1.81 -19.11
N PHE A 177 -5.09 -0.65 -19.62
CA PHE A 177 -6.05 0.33 -20.10
C PHE A 177 -6.86 -0.27 -21.24
N ARG A 178 -8.18 -0.31 -21.04
CA ARG A 178 -9.11 -0.68 -22.10
C ARG A 178 -9.04 0.36 -23.21
N ALA A 179 -8.90 -0.12 -24.44
CA ALA A 179 -8.93 0.72 -25.64
C ALA A 179 -9.86 0.19 -26.72
N ASP A 180 -10.63 -0.88 -26.42
CA ASP A 180 -11.67 -1.40 -27.30
C ASP A 180 -12.75 -0.34 -27.62
N SER A 181 -13.65 -0.65 -28.55
CA SER A 181 -14.70 0.29 -28.97
C SER A 181 -15.60 0.79 -27.83
N GLY A 182 -15.72 0.04 -26.73
CA GLY A 182 -16.47 0.42 -25.53
C GLY A 182 -15.60 0.98 -24.41
N ALA A 183 -14.33 1.32 -24.68
CA ALA A 183 -13.44 1.89 -23.68
C ALA A 183 -13.96 3.25 -23.17
N PRO A 184 -14.01 3.47 -21.84
CA PRO A 184 -14.51 4.73 -21.28
C PRO A 184 -13.79 5.97 -21.81
N ALA A 185 -12.48 5.86 -22.07
CA ALA A 185 -11.63 6.93 -22.59
C ALA A 185 -12.00 7.42 -24.01
N ARG A 186 -12.85 6.67 -24.75
CA ARG A 186 -13.34 7.06 -26.09
C ARG A 186 -14.58 7.95 -26.04
N THR A 187 -15.20 8.12 -24.87
CA THR A 187 -16.48 8.81 -24.73
C THR A 187 -16.29 10.19 -24.09
N PRO A 188 -16.90 11.26 -24.64
CA PRO A 188 -16.88 12.57 -24.02
C PRO A 188 -17.47 12.57 -22.61
N GLN A 189 -16.69 13.06 -21.66
CA GLN A 189 -16.95 13.00 -20.22
C GLN A 189 -17.04 14.40 -19.62
N VAL A 190 -17.71 14.55 -18.48
CA VAL A 190 -17.78 15.86 -17.80
C VAL A 190 -16.37 16.31 -17.38
N GLY A 191 -15.99 17.52 -17.77
CA GLY A 191 -14.71 18.11 -17.40
C GLY A 191 -14.67 18.47 -15.93
N THR A 192 -13.77 17.85 -15.18
CA THR A 192 -13.42 18.24 -13.81
C THR A 192 -11.90 18.29 -13.69
N ARG A 193 -11.36 19.01 -12.70
CA ARG A 193 -9.92 19.00 -12.49
C ARG A 193 -9.50 17.62 -12.00
N THR A 194 -8.75 16.91 -12.83
CA THR A 194 -8.35 15.51 -12.61
C THR A 194 -6.84 15.46 -12.43
N PRO A 195 -6.34 15.57 -11.18
CA PRO A 195 -4.90 15.54 -10.90
C PRO A 195 -4.31 14.13 -10.96
N VAL A 196 -5.16 13.09 -11.01
CA VAL A 196 -4.80 11.67 -11.05
C VAL A 196 -5.80 10.99 -11.97
N LEU A 197 -5.30 10.27 -12.98
CA LEU A 197 -6.12 9.50 -13.92
C LEU A 197 -6.80 8.33 -13.19
N ALA A 198 -8.06 8.04 -13.50
CA ALA A 198 -8.73 6.85 -13.01
C ALA A 198 -8.13 5.57 -13.60
N ASP A 199 -8.15 4.48 -12.84
CA ASP A 199 -7.58 3.18 -13.25
C ASP A 199 -8.23 2.61 -14.55
N ASP A 200 -9.46 3.02 -14.88
CA ASP A 200 -10.18 2.63 -16.10
C ASP A 200 -10.05 3.65 -17.26
N GLY A 201 -9.33 4.75 -17.05
CA GLY A 201 -9.07 5.78 -18.06
C GLY A 201 -10.26 6.67 -18.42
N ARG A 202 -11.40 6.58 -17.72
CA ARG A 202 -12.65 7.29 -18.09
C ARG A 202 -12.56 8.81 -18.08
N ASP A 203 -11.58 9.36 -17.39
CA ASP A 203 -11.34 10.79 -17.23
C ASP A 203 -10.11 11.29 -18.00
N LEU A 204 -9.69 10.55 -19.05
CA LEU A 204 -8.53 10.85 -19.88
C LEU A 204 -8.47 12.32 -20.33
N ALA A 205 -9.49 12.84 -21.04
CA ALA A 205 -9.44 14.21 -21.55
C ALA A 205 -9.41 15.26 -20.43
N ALA A 206 -10.01 14.97 -19.27
CA ALA A 206 -9.95 15.86 -18.11
C ALA A 206 -8.56 15.84 -17.45
N ALA A 207 -7.92 14.68 -17.36
CA ALA A 207 -6.55 14.53 -16.87
C ALA A 207 -5.55 15.26 -17.78
N LEU A 208 -5.64 15.05 -19.11
CA LEU A 208 -4.80 15.72 -20.10
C LEU A 208 -4.94 17.26 -20.04
N GLN A 209 -6.18 17.76 -19.94
CA GLN A 209 -6.40 19.20 -19.77
C GLN A 209 -5.81 19.72 -18.46
N THR A 210 -5.93 18.94 -17.37
CA THR A 210 -5.36 19.31 -16.07
C THR A 210 -3.84 19.39 -16.11
N ILE A 211 -3.18 18.45 -16.79
CA ILE A 211 -1.72 18.46 -17.03
C ILE A 211 -1.34 19.71 -17.82
N ARG A 212 -2.09 20.01 -18.89
CA ARG A 212 -1.80 21.14 -19.78
C ARG A 212 -1.83 22.48 -19.04
N GLU A 213 -2.82 22.69 -18.17
CA GLU A 213 -2.94 23.88 -17.35
C GLU A 213 -1.81 24.06 -16.33
N GLN A 214 -1.05 23.01 -16.01
CA GLN A 214 0.08 23.07 -15.08
C GLN A 214 1.44 23.27 -15.75
N GLY A 215 1.45 23.44 -17.08
CA GLY A 215 2.65 23.78 -17.84
C GLY A 215 2.95 22.81 -18.97
N GLY A 216 1.93 22.41 -19.75
CA GLY A 216 1.85 21.33 -20.75
C GLY A 216 2.96 21.13 -21.79
N ARG A 217 4.11 21.79 -21.69
CA ARG A 217 5.31 21.55 -22.52
C ARG A 217 5.77 20.10 -22.51
N GLU A 218 5.73 19.42 -21.37
CA GLU A 218 6.09 17.99 -21.29
C GLU A 218 5.09 17.12 -22.02
N LEU A 219 3.79 17.43 -21.89
CA LEU A 219 2.72 16.76 -22.63
C LEU A 219 2.89 16.95 -24.13
N ASP A 220 3.08 18.20 -24.59
CA ASP A 220 3.26 18.52 -26.01
C ASP A 220 4.50 17.81 -26.58
N ARG A 221 5.61 17.77 -25.83
CA ARG A 221 6.82 17.03 -26.24
C ARG A 221 6.58 15.54 -26.34
N ALA A 222 5.91 14.94 -25.35
CA ALA A 222 5.65 13.50 -25.33
C ALA A 222 4.79 13.06 -26.53
N VAL A 223 3.74 13.83 -26.84
CA VAL A 223 2.86 13.57 -27.99
C VAL A 223 3.61 13.76 -29.31
N ALA A 224 4.37 14.85 -29.44
CA ALA A 224 5.14 15.13 -30.65
C ALA A 224 6.23 14.07 -30.92
N ASP A 225 6.89 13.60 -29.87
CA ASP A 225 7.91 12.54 -29.91
C ASP A 225 7.33 11.17 -30.32
N ALA A 226 6.09 10.89 -29.94
CA ALA A 226 5.43 9.62 -30.22
C ALA A 226 4.72 9.56 -31.59
N PHE A 227 4.27 10.70 -32.12
CA PHE A 227 3.38 10.75 -33.28
C PHE A 227 3.81 11.81 -34.31
N ASP A 228 5.12 11.87 -34.61
CA ASP A 228 5.69 12.71 -35.67
C ASP A 228 5.24 14.18 -35.64
N GLY A 229 5.30 14.80 -34.46
CA GLY A 229 4.92 16.21 -34.29
C GLY A 229 3.42 16.47 -34.17
N ALA A 230 2.61 15.44 -33.89
CA ALA A 230 1.19 15.63 -33.60
C ALA A 230 0.96 16.58 -32.42
N ILE A 231 -0.18 17.26 -32.43
CA ILE A 231 -0.60 18.18 -31.37
C ILE A 231 -1.85 17.63 -30.70
N LEU A 232 -1.79 17.48 -29.39
CA LEU A 232 -2.91 17.07 -28.57
C LEU A 232 -3.66 18.29 -28.05
N ASP A 233 -4.98 18.27 -28.20
CA ASP A 233 -5.88 19.25 -27.63
C ASP A 233 -7.06 18.57 -26.91
N VAL A 234 -7.79 19.34 -26.11
CA VAL A 234 -9.03 18.91 -25.48
C VAL A 234 -10.14 19.84 -25.92
N THR A 235 -11.12 19.27 -26.62
CA THR A 235 -12.33 20.00 -27.03
C THR A 235 -13.33 20.03 -25.89
N VAL A 236 -14.10 21.12 -25.78
CA VAL A 236 -15.11 21.30 -24.75
C VAL A 236 -16.44 21.66 -25.39
N ASP A 237 -17.44 20.78 -25.25
CA ASP A 237 -18.82 20.99 -25.71
C ASP A 237 -19.81 20.73 -24.57
N GLY A 238 -20.61 21.73 -24.21
CA GLY A 238 -21.59 21.60 -23.12
C GLY A 238 -20.99 21.18 -21.76
N GLY A 239 -19.71 21.49 -21.51
CA GLY A 239 -18.97 21.06 -20.32
C GLY A 239 -18.46 19.61 -20.36
N ARG A 240 -18.67 18.91 -21.48
CA ARG A 240 -18.03 17.62 -21.76
C ARG A 240 -16.73 17.85 -22.51
N PHE A 241 -15.69 17.15 -22.07
CA PHE A 241 -14.36 17.21 -22.64
C PHE A 241 -14.19 16.00 -23.55
N ASP A 242 -13.45 16.15 -24.63
CA ASP A 242 -13.03 15.05 -25.50
C ASP A 242 -11.62 15.32 -26.03
N VAL A 243 -10.87 14.25 -26.31
CA VAL A 243 -9.53 14.33 -26.89
C VAL A 243 -9.63 14.74 -28.35
N ALA A 244 -8.74 15.62 -28.80
CA ALA A 244 -8.58 16.00 -30.19
C ALA A 244 -7.10 15.91 -30.60
N LEU A 245 -6.74 14.87 -31.35
CA LEU A 245 -5.37 14.66 -31.84
C LEU A 245 -5.23 15.22 -33.27
N HIS A 246 -4.39 16.23 -33.44
CA HIS A 246 -4.04 16.82 -34.72
C HIS A 246 -2.80 16.15 -35.29
N GLN A 247 -2.91 15.44 -36.40
CA GLN A 247 -1.79 14.80 -37.07
C GLN A 247 -1.45 15.50 -38.39
N PRO A 248 -0.16 15.65 -38.74
CA PRO A 248 0.25 16.16 -40.05
C PRO A 248 -0.42 15.38 -41.18
N GLY A 249 -0.97 16.10 -42.16
CA GLY A 249 -1.65 15.51 -43.32
C GLY A 249 -3.16 15.27 -43.14
N MET A 250 -3.69 15.37 -41.93
CA MET A 250 -5.14 15.25 -41.67
C MET A 250 -5.83 16.62 -41.77
N LEU A 251 -7.05 16.64 -42.34
CA LEU A 251 -7.84 17.87 -42.52
C LEU A 251 -8.51 18.38 -41.24
N ARG A 252 -8.67 17.50 -40.24
CA ARG A 252 -9.28 17.80 -38.94
C ARG A 252 -8.67 16.91 -37.86
N PRO A 253 -8.77 17.28 -36.58
CA PRO A 253 -8.37 16.39 -35.49
C PRO A 253 -9.23 15.12 -35.43
N LEU A 254 -8.61 14.06 -34.93
CA LEU A 254 -9.26 12.81 -34.56
C LEU A 254 -9.81 12.93 -33.13
N SER A 255 -11.08 12.62 -32.94
CA SER A 255 -11.72 12.51 -31.62
C SER A 255 -11.26 11.25 -30.89
N GLY A 256 -11.51 11.16 -29.57
CA GLY A 256 -11.20 9.96 -28.78
C GLY A 256 -11.83 8.68 -29.35
N ALA A 257 -13.04 8.79 -29.93
CA ALA A 257 -13.73 7.68 -30.59
C ALA A 257 -13.04 7.16 -31.85
N GLU A 258 -12.21 7.97 -32.50
CA GLU A 258 -11.58 7.68 -33.80
C GLU A 258 -10.11 7.22 -33.66
N LEU A 259 -9.53 7.34 -32.47
CA LEU A 259 -8.14 6.94 -32.24
C LEU A 259 -7.95 5.42 -32.39
N SER A 260 -6.79 4.99 -32.89
CA SER A 260 -6.41 3.59 -32.83
C SER A 260 -6.25 3.13 -31.37
N ASP A 261 -6.39 1.83 -31.11
CA ASP A 261 -6.23 1.28 -29.76
C ASP A 261 -4.85 1.60 -29.17
N GLY A 262 -3.79 1.48 -29.98
CA GLY A 262 -2.42 1.81 -29.56
C GLY A 262 -2.24 3.29 -29.24
N THR A 263 -2.80 4.19 -30.06
CA THR A 263 -2.76 5.64 -29.80
C THR A 263 -3.48 5.99 -28.50
N LEU A 264 -4.68 5.45 -28.28
CA LEU A 264 -5.46 5.71 -27.07
C LEU A 264 -4.74 5.20 -25.81
N ARG A 265 -4.19 3.98 -25.84
CA ARG A 265 -3.40 3.42 -24.74
C ARG A 265 -2.18 4.27 -24.44
N TYR A 266 -1.46 4.72 -25.47
CA TYR A 266 -0.32 5.60 -25.27
C TYR A 266 -0.73 6.92 -24.60
N LEU A 267 -1.82 7.56 -25.02
CA LEU A 267 -2.32 8.77 -24.37
C LEU A 267 -2.74 8.55 -22.90
N LEU A 268 -3.31 7.38 -22.58
CA LEU A 268 -3.60 6.98 -21.20
C LEU A 268 -2.32 6.85 -20.36
N LEU A 269 -1.28 6.23 -20.92
CA LEU A 269 0.03 6.13 -20.27
C LEU A 269 0.68 7.51 -20.09
N VAL A 270 0.60 8.39 -21.09
CA VAL A 270 1.07 9.78 -20.99
C VAL A 270 0.36 10.51 -19.85
N ALA A 271 -0.96 10.42 -19.76
CA ALA A 271 -1.73 11.05 -18.68
C ALA A 271 -1.38 10.48 -17.30
N ALA A 272 -1.16 9.17 -17.20
CA ALA A 272 -0.75 8.52 -15.96
C ALA A 272 0.68 8.94 -15.53
N LEU A 273 1.63 8.98 -16.46
CA LEU A 273 3.05 9.26 -16.20
C LEU A 273 3.35 10.74 -15.96
N LEU A 274 2.62 11.63 -16.64
CA LEU A 274 2.74 13.08 -16.46
C LEU A 274 1.78 13.63 -15.40
N THR A 275 1.22 12.77 -14.56
CA THR A 275 0.25 13.12 -13.52
C THR A 275 0.75 14.31 -12.65
N PRO A 276 -0.10 15.33 -12.43
CA PRO A 276 0.18 16.46 -11.53
C PRO A 276 0.51 16.09 -10.09
N ASP A 277 -0.17 15.05 -9.58
CA ASP A 277 -0.02 14.55 -8.22
C ASP A 277 0.63 13.15 -8.30
N PRO A 278 1.97 13.06 -8.42
CA PRO A 278 2.67 11.79 -8.57
C PRO A 278 2.46 10.92 -7.34
N PRO A 279 2.05 9.64 -7.52
CA PRO A 279 1.85 8.74 -6.39
C PRO A 279 3.21 8.37 -5.76
N PRO A 280 3.23 7.93 -4.48
CA PRO A 280 4.47 7.43 -3.89
C PRO A 280 4.92 6.11 -4.53
N LEU A 281 3.99 5.34 -5.12
CA LEU A 281 4.26 4.14 -5.92
C LEU A 281 3.29 4.09 -7.10
N MET A 282 3.84 3.90 -8.30
CA MET A 282 3.10 3.63 -9.53
C MET A 282 3.52 2.26 -10.07
N VAL A 283 2.54 1.39 -10.31
CA VAL A 283 2.78 0.08 -10.93
C VAL A 283 2.16 0.08 -12.32
N LEU A 284 2.95 -0.22 -13.34
CA LEU A 284 2.54 -0.39 -14.72
C LEU A 284 2.66 -1.86 -15.10
N ASN A 285 1.55 -2.52 -15.39
CA ASN A 285 1.57 -3.92 -15.84
C ASN A 285 1.50 -3.97 -17.37
N GLU A 286 2.47 -4.61 -18.01
CA GLU A 286 2.56 -4.77 -19.46
C GLU A 286 2.16 -3.51 -20.26
N PRO A 287 2.72 -2.33 -19.94
CA PRO A 287 2.31 -1.07 -20.59
C PRO A 287 2.56 -1.09 -22.11
N GLU A 288 3.44 -1.96 -22.60
CA GLU A 288 3.72 -2.18 -24.01
C GLU A 288 2.61 -2.92 -24.79
N THR A 289 1.68 -3.59 -24.09
CA THR A 289 0.71 -4.49 -24.74
C THR A 289 -0.12 -3.72 -25.76
N SER A 290 -0.17 -4.21 -27.00
CA SER A 290 -0.87 -3.60 -28.14
C SER A 290 -0.37 -2.21 -28.56
N LEU A 291 0.80 -1.76 -28.08
CA LEU A 291 1.47 -0.57 -28.62
C LEU A 291 2.28 -0.91 -29.87
N HIS A 292 2.41 0.07 -30.76
CA HIS A 292 3.33 -0.03 -31.89
C HIS A 292 4.79 -0.02 -31.37
N PRO A 293 5.72 -0.81 -31.94
CA PRO A 293 7.10 -0.87 -31.46
C PRO A 293 7.82 0.49 -31.40
N GLU A 294 7.50 1.42 -32.32
CA GLU A 294 8.07 2.77 -32.33
C GLU A 294 7.68 3.61 -31.10
N LEU A 295 6.60 3.23 -30.38
CA LEU A 295 6.16 3.93 -29.17
C LEU A 295 6.91 3.47 -27.90
N LEU A 296 7.70 2.39 -27.98
CA LEU A 296 8.41 1.85 -26.80
C LEU A 296 9.52 2.80 -26.32
N ALA A 297 10.30 3.38 -27.23
CA ALA A 297 11.35 4.33 -26.87
C ALA A 297 10.79 5.63 -26.25
N PRO A 298 9.75 6.29 -26.84
CA PRO A 298 9.04 7.39 -26.18
C PRO A 298 8.45 7.02 -24.81
N LEU A 299 7.84 5.82 -24.70
CA LEU A 299 7.27 5.36 -23.44
C LEU A 299 8.34 5.18 -22.36
N ALA A 300 9.48 4.58 -22.70
CA ALA A 300 10.60 4.40 -21.77
C ALA A 300 11.13 5.76 -21.26
N ARG A 301 11.23 6.77 -22.14
CA ARG A 301 11.58 8.15 -21.73
C ARG A 301 10.60 8.73 -20.72
N LEU A 302 9.29 8.54 -20.93
CA LEU A 302 8.25 8.99 -19.99
C LEU A 302 8.34 8.27 -18.65
N ILE A 303 8.54 6.95 -18.65
CA ILE A 303 8.71 6.16 -17.43
C ILE A 303 9.90 6.66 -16.62
N ARG A 304 11.05 6.88 -17.28
CA ARG A 304 12.25 7.42 -16.63
C ARG A 304 12.03 8.82 -16.05
N ALA A 305 11.34 9.70 -16.78
CA ALA A 305 11.00 11.03 -16.28
C ALA A 305 10.03 10.99 -15.08
N ALA A 306 9.03 10.10 -15.11
CA ALA A 306 8.14 9.89 -13.98
C ALA A 306 8.88 9.33 -12.74
N ALA A 307 9.90 8.50 -12.96
CA ALA A 307 10.73 7.92 -11.91
C ALA A 307 11.53 8.95 -11.10
N GLU A 308 11.70 10.18 -11.61
CA GLU A 308 12.31 11.30 -10.86
C GLU A 308 11.42 11.81 -9.71
N ARG A 309 10.11 11.52 -9.76
CA ARG A 309 9.10 12.06 -8.82
C ARG A 309 8.24 10.99 -8.14
N SER A 310 8.25 9.76 -8.65
CA SER A 310 7.47 8.63 -8.15
C SER A 310 8.33 7.37 -8.21
N GLN A 311 8.19 6.45 -7.26
CA GLN A 311 8.69 5.10 -7.49
C GLN A 311 7.83 4.46 -8.59
N VAL A 312 8.46 3.96 -9.67
CA VAL A 312 7.75 3.29 -10.77
C VAL A 312 8.20 1.84 -10.86
N MET A 313 7.24 0.92 -10.77
CA MET A 313 7.44 -0.51 -10.98
C MET A 313 6.80 -0.90 -12.32
N VAL A 314 7.61 -1.38 -13.24
CA VAL A 314 7.14 -1.87 -14.54
C VAL A 314 7.23 -3.39 -14.54
N VAL A 315 6.09 -4.05 -14.77
CA VAL A 315 6.02 -5.49 -14.98
C VAL A 315 5.91 -5.69 -16.49
N SER A 316 6.88 -6.37 -17.10
CA SER A 316 6.96 -6.49 -18.55
C SER A 316 7.60 -7.81 -18.95
N HIS A 317 7.15 -8.35 -20.08
CA HIS A 317 7.78 -9.48 -20.76
C HIS A 317 8.48 -9.06 -22.06
N SER A 318 8.43 -7.76 -22.41
CA SER A 318 9.00 -7.20 -23.62
C SER A 318 10.47 -6.84 -23.42
N ARG A 319 11.35 -7.61 -24.07
CA ARG A 319 12.78 -7.30 -24.13
C ARG A 319 13.03 -5.91 -24.72
N SER A 320 12.28 -5.54 -25.76
CA SER A 320 12.42 -4.23 -26.39
C SER A 320 12.12 -3.08 -25.43
N LEU A 321 11.11 -3.19 -24.56
CA LEU A 321 10.86 -2.16 -23.55
C LEU A 321 11.94 -2.15 -22.47
N ILE A 322 12.40 -3.33 -22.03
CA ILE A 322 13.49 -3.45 -21.04
C ILE A 322 14.78 -2.80 -21.55
N ASP A 323 15.12 -3.03 -22.82
CA ASP A 323 16.29 -2.45 -23.48
C ASP A 323 16.18 -0.91 -23.53
N GLU A 324 15.02 -0.39 -23.92
CA GLU A 324 14.75 1.07 -23.97
C GLU A 324 14.74 1.74 -22.59
N LEU A 325 14.34 1.01 -21.53
CA LEU A 325 14.42 1.50 -20.15
C LEU A 325 15.87 1.64 -19.66
N GLY A 326 16.83 0.99 -20.32
CA GLY A 326 18.23 1.01 -19.93
C GLY A 326 18.43 0.37 -18.57
N VAL A 327 17.83 -0.81 -18.37
CA VAL A 327 17.98 -1.57 -17.13
C VAL A 327 19.46 -1.89 -16.90
N ALA A 328 19.99 -1.48 -15.75
CA ALA A 328 21.39 -1.70 -15.40
C ALA A 328 21.70 -3.19 -15.28
N ASP A 329 22.89 -3.59 -15.73
CA ASP A 329 23.35 -4.96 -15.64
C ASP A 329 23.61 -5.31 -14.16
N PRO A 330 22.98 -6.37 -13.62
CA PRO A 330 23.24 -6.81 -12.26
C PRO A 330 24.69 -7.28 -12.02
N ASP A 331 25.44 -7.58 -13.08
CA ASP A 331 26.84 -8.03 -13.00
C ASP A 331 27.86 -6.86 -13.04
N ASP A 332 27.41 -5.60 -13.22
CA ASP A 332 28.28 -4.45 -13.06
C ASP A 332 28.64 -4.27 -11.57
N ASP A 333 29.95 -4.37 -11.24
CA ASP A 333 30.52 -4.32 -9.87
C ASP A 333 30.30 -2.98 -9.14
N ASP A 334 29.66 -2.00 -9.78
CA ASP A 334 29.37 -0.69 -9.21
C ASP A 334 28.05 -0.70 -8.40
N GLU A 335 28.08 -0.14 -7.20
CA GLU A 335 26.88 0.01 -6.36
C GLU A 335 25.85 0.90 -7.07
N ILE A 336 24.83 0.29 -7.68
CA ILE A 336 23.76 1.01 -8.39
C ILE A 336 23.06 1.94 -7.38
N PRO A 337 23.05 3.27 -7.61
CA PRO A 337 22.38 4.21 -6.72
C PRO A 337 20.91 3.83 -6.51
N VAL A 338 20.41 4.00 -5.29
CA VAL A 338 19.01 3.72 -4.95
C VAL A 338 18.32 5.03 -4.62
N GLY A 339 17.19 5.30 -5.29
CA GLY A 339 16.37 6.48 -5.04
C GLY A 339 15.55 6.89 -6.25
N LEU A 340 14.81 7.99 -6.14
CA LEU A 340 14.12 8.57 -7.29
C LEU A 340 15.12 9.04 -8.34
N GLY A 341 14.82 8.78 -9.61
CA GLY A 341 15.68 9.10 -10.75
C GLY A 341 16.93 8.22 -10.91
N SER A 342 17.12 7.18 -10.08
CA SER A 342 18.19 6.22 -10.28
C SER A 342 17.99 5.38 -11.55
N PRO A 343 19.04 4.75 -12.09
CA PRO A 343 18.90 3.78 -13.19
C PRO A 343 17.87 2.69 -12.87
N ALA A 344 17.19 2.21 -13.92
CA ALA A 344 16.21 1.15 -13.78
C ALA A 344 16.91 -0.15 -13.33
N ARG A 345 16.35 -0.83 -12.33
CA ARG A 345 16.87 -2.09 -11.82
C ARG A 345 16.03 -3.26 -12.32
N GLY A 346 16.70 -4.26 -12.88
CA GLY A 346 16.08 -5.48 -13.37
C GLY A 346 15.83 -6.48 -12.25
N ILE A 347 14.63 -7.06 -12.21
CA ILE A 347 14.31 -8.21 -11.38
C ILE A 347 13.69 -9.26 -12.29
N THR A 348 14.45 -10.30 -12.62
CA THR A 348 13.95 -11.39 -13.46
C THR A 348 13.28 -12.45 -12.60
N LEU A 349 12.03 -12.77 -12.91
CA LEU A 349 11.28 -13.82 -12.23
C LEU A 349 11.33 -15.12 -13.05
N VAL A 350 11.65 -16.23 -12.38
CA VAL A 350 11.69 -17.57 -12.98
C VAL A 350 10.74 -18.50 -12.24
N LYS A 351 10.12 -19.44 -12.96
CA LYS A 351 9.20 -20.42 -12.40
C LYS A 351 9.86 -21.78 -12.35
N ASP A 352 9.94 -22.38 -11.16
CA ASP A 352 10.42 -23.74 -10.96
C ASP A 352 9.38 -24.55 -10.18
N LEU A 353 8.94 -25.68 -10.75
CA LEU A 353 7.93 -26.59 -10.18
C LEU A 353 6.63 -25.93 -9.66
N GLY A 354 6.27 -24.75 -10.16
CA GLY A 354 5.06 -24.02 -9.75
C GLY A 354 5.31 -22.85 -8.80
N GLU A 355 6.50 -22.76 -8.22
CA GLU A 355 6.95 -21.63 -7.39
C GLU A 355 7.67 -20.59 -8.25
N THR A 356 7.55 -19.31 -7.89
CA THR A 356 8.19 -18.19 -8.60
C THR A 356 9.34 -17.66 -7.75
N PHE A 357 10.52 -17.56 -8.34
CA PHE A 357 11.74 -17.12 -7.70
C PHE A 357 12.32 -15.92 -8.43
N VAL A 358 13.11 -15.10 -7.73
CA VAL A 358 13.96 -14.09 -8.36
C VAL A 358 15.24 -14.78 -8.84
N GLN A 359 15.53 -14.67 -10.13
CA GLN A 359 16.73 -15.24 -10.73
C GLN A 359 17.99 -14.65 -10.08
N GLY A 360 18.95 -15.50 -9.72
CA GLY A 360 20.21 -15.09 -9.09
C GLY A 360 20.09 -14.70 -7.61
N GLN A 361 18.88 -14.68 -7.04
CA GLN A 361 18.71 -14.44 -5.61
C GLN A 361 18.95 -15.72 -4.81
N GLY A 362 19.90 -15.68 -3.88
CA GLY A 362 20.22 -16.74 -2.94
C GLY A 362 19.93 -16.33 -1.50
N LEU A 363 20.16 -17.24 -0.55
CA LEU A 363 19.88 -17.02 0.89
C LEU A 363 20.50 -15.76 1.48
N LEU A 364 21.64 -15.30 0.95
CA LEU A 364 22.36 -14.11 1.43
C LEU A 364 21.90 -12.81 0.75
N THR A 365 21.19 -12.90 -0.38
CA THR A 365 20.70 -11.73 -1.15
C THR A 365 19.18 -11.56 -1.05
N THR A 366 18.48 -12.51 -0.44
CA THR A 366 17.08 -12.36 -0.04
C THR A 366 16.99 -11.29 1.06
N PRO A 367 16.15 -10.25 0.90
CA PRO A 367 15.93 -9.26 1.95
C PRO A 367 15.52 -9.96 3.26
N ALA A 368 16.28 -9.71 4.32
CA ALA A 368 16.00 -10.28 5.62
C ALA A 368 14.72 -9.65 6.21
N TRP A 369 13.58 -10.29 6.00
CA TRP A 369 12.32 -9.83 6.57
C TRP A 369 12.10 -10.43 7.96
N SER A 370 12.23 -9.60 9.00
CA SER A 370 11.87 -10.00 10.37
C SER A 370 10.40 -9.72 10.62
N TRP A 371 9.58 -10.77 10.72
CA TRP A 371 8.18 -10.65 11.12
C TRP A 371 8.02 -10.40 12.64
N GLY A 372 9.12 -10.38 13.41
CA GLY A 372 9.10 -10.31 14.88
C GLY A 372 8.47 -11.54 15.54
N THR A 373 8.49 -11.63 16.87
CA THR A 373 7.89 -12.74 17.61
C THR A 373 6.38 -12.60 17.72
N ARG A 374 5.65 -13.72 17.62
CA ARG A 374 4.19 -13.80 17.81
C ARG A 374 3.74 -13.86 19.29
N ARG A 375 4.69 -13.90 20.24
CA ARG A 375 4.44 -14.16 21.67
C ARG A 375 3.86 -12.94 22.38
#